data_AF-L0DH90-F1
#
_entry.id   AF-L0DH90-F1
#
_cell.length_a   1.000
_cell.length_b   1.000
_cell.length_c   1.000
_cell.angle_alpha   90.00
_cell.angle_beta   90.00
_cell.angle_gamma   90.00
#
_symmetry.space_group_name_H-M   'P 1'
#
loop_
_entity.id
_entity.type
_entity.pdbx_description
1 polymer ?
#
loop_
_entity_poly.entity_id
_entity_poly.type
_entity_poly.pdbx_seq_one_letter_code
_entity_poly.pdbx_strand_id
1 'polypeptide(L)'
;MIRLIRCLESSSGRTLGSLAALAIAISWGLPKAQAAPPTVSELTAAIRRNRDAFLAQKSYKFQFSVNSEIQNGGTFAYKSFDVTNIRRGADLHTIVFYPKGAFRGQESMPEHARHLIYYKNAAIDTNDTFMEISPSIFTQHFTYHQYTDYQHIDAYKDLPAAAGNLSPFEISQPFLPETVEKSPSSYQVRATPEVIDGASCWVLERPETDEIWVDLEGVIHQRLVYWGKGQPRSVLSKSLDFKTAAEGLKLPMKLVVDHYANPSTDPKEMWGKITYQLTIGLKSYDFNKIKNEDFLIKPSAGCAVNDYIRRVQYRIPAEGEQPFEVALTIANLEKTPRSYYFFLANGLLFGLLLVVITGKRVLKAYHLRATSLGTEPSPANP
;
A
#
# COMPACT_ATOMS: atom_id res chain seq x y z
N MET A 1 -10.85 -22.11 -68.60
CA MET A 1 -12.14 -21.70 -69.20
C MET A 1 -12.30 -20.20 -69.02
N ILE A 2 -12.67 -19.46 -70.08
CA ILE A 2 -12.90 -18.02 -70.03
C ILE A 2 -14.41 -17.78 -70.14
N ARG A 3 -14.99 -16.96 -69.25
CA ARG A 3 -16.35 -16.43 -69.41
C ARG A 3 -16.26 -14.92 -69.66
N LEU A 4 -16.76 -14.48 -70.81
CA LEU A 4 -16.99 -13.06 -71.06
C LEU A 4 -18.15 -12.58 -70.19
N ILE A 5 -18.01 -11.39 -69.63
CA ILE A 5 -19.15 -10.56 -69.23
C ILE A 5 -19.19 -9.40 -70.23
N ARG A 6 -20.32 -9.22 -70.91
CA ARG A 6 -20.52 -8.09 -71.83
C ARG A 6 -20.83 -6.83 -71.02
N CYS A 7 -20.13 -5.74 -71.32
CA CYS A 7 -20.66 -4.42 -71.01
C CYS A 7 -21.90 -4.16 -71.88
N LEU A 8 -22.91 -3.53 -71.29
CA LEU A 8 -23.98 -2.84 -72.00
C LEU A 8 -23.97 -1.39 -71.51
N GLU A 9 -23.74 -0.46 -72.42
CA GLU A 9 -23.87 0.96 -72.13
C GLU A 9 -25.36 1.32 -72.04
N SER A 10 -25.73 2.13 -71.05
CA SER A 10 -27.08 2.70 -70.92
C SER A 10 -26.97 4.18 -70.61
N SER A 11 -27.42 5.02 -71.53
CA SER A 11 -27.12 6.46 -71.61
C SER A 11 -28.27 7.34 -71.11
N SER A 12 -28.61 7.26 -69.82
CA SER A 12 -29.51 8.22 -69.17
C SER A 12 -29.31 8.27 -67.65
N GLY A 13 -29.09 9.47 -67.06
CA GLY A 13 -28.99 9.61 -65.60
C GLY A 13 -28.18 10.78 -65.02
N ARG A 14 -27.58 11.66 -65.84
CA ARG A 14 -26.78 12.80 -65.38
C ARG A 14 -27.62 13.97 -64.81
N THR A 15 -28.21 13.79 -63.63
CA THR A 15 -28.71 14.91 -62.78
C THR A 15 -28.89 14.56 -61.30
N LEU A 16 -29.18 13.31 -60.93
CA LEU A 16 -29.54 12.95 -59.54
C LEU A 16 -28.35 12.53 -58.64
N GLY A 17 -27.21 12.14 -59.19
CA GLY A 17 -26.06 11.68 -58.40
C GLY A 17 -25.40 12.75 -57.52
N SER A 18 -25.50 14.02 -57.91
CA SER A 18 -24.77 15.14 -57.28
C SER A 18 -25.21 15.44 -55.84
N LEU A 19 -26.50 15.27 -55.53
CA LEU A 19 -27.03 15.53 -54.19
C LEU A 19 -26.75 14.38 -53.21
N ALA A 20 -26.80 13.13 -53.69
CA ALA A 20 -26.46 11.96 -52.88
C ALA A 20 -24.99 11.97 -52.44
N ALA A 21 -24.07 12.33 -53.35
CA ALA A 21 -22.65 12.48 -53.04
C ALA A 21 -22.40 13.57 -51.98
N LEU A 22 -23.13 14.70 -52.03
CA LEU A 22 -22.98 15.79 -51.07
C LEU A 22 -23.52 15.41 -49.68
N ALA A 23 -24.65 14.70 -49.60
CA ALA A 23 -25.19 14.19 -48.34
C ALA A 23 -24.23 13.20 -47.65
N ILE A 24 -23.58 12.32 -48.42
CA ILE A 24 -22.57 11.39 -47.90
C ILE A 24 -21.29 12.14 -47.49
N ALA A 25 -20.86 13.18 -48.21
CA ALA A 25 -19.70 13.97 -47.80
C ALA A 25 -19.91 14.69 -46.45
N ILE A 26 -21.13 15.15 -46.16
CA ILE A 26 -21.46 15.86 -44.92
C ILE A 26 -21.51 14.90 -43.71
N SER A 27 -21.87 13.63 -43.88
CA SER A 27 -22.00 12.67 -42.78
C SER A 27 -20.67 12.20 -42.16
N TRP A 28 -19.53 12.58 -42.75
CA TRP A 28 -18.19 12.25 -42.25
C TRP A 28 -17.48 13.42 -41.55
N GLY A 29 -18.08 14.62 -41.58
CA GLY A 29 -17.47 15.86 -41.09
C GLY A 29 -18.09 16.46 -39.83
N LEU A 30 -19.20 15.91 -39.33
CA LEU A 30 -19.77 16.33 -38.04
C LEU A 30 -18.92 15.75 -36.90
N PRO A 31 -18.23 16.58 -36.09
CA PRO A 31 -17.60 16.07 -34.88
C PRO A 31 -18.70 15.48 -33.99
N LYS A 32 -18.55 14.22 -33.57
CA LYS A 32 -19.40 13.65 -32.52
C LYS A 32 -19.37 14.62 -31.35
N ALA A 33 -20.53 15.15 -30.96
CA ALA A 33 -20.64 16.09 -29.86
C ALA A 33 -19.91 15.51 -28.65
N GLN A 34 -18.81 16.15 -28.26
CA GLN A 34 -17.93 15.63 -27.22
C GLN A 34 -18.75 15.51 -25.95
N ALA A 35 -18.86 14.28 -25.43
CA ALA A 35 -19.70 14.01 -24.26
C ALA A 35 -19.27 14.94 -23.13
N ALA A 36 -20.25 15.53 -22.44
CA ALA A 36 -19.99 16.40 -21.30
C ALA A 36 -19.09 15.65 -20.29
N PRO A 37 -18.05 16.29 -19.73
CA PRO A 37 -17.18 15.64 -18.76
C PRO A 37 -18.00 15.07 -17.60
N PRO A 38 -17.76 13.81 -17.20
CA PRO A 38 -18.43 13.22 -16.04
C PRO A 38 -18.05 14.03 -14.80
N THR A 39 -18.99 14.17 -13.88
CA THR A 39 -18.74 14.85 -12.61
C THR A 39 -17.77 14.05 -11.74
N VAL A 40 -17.16 14.73 -10.77
CA VAL A 40 -16.39 14.09 -9.69
C VAL A 40 -17.20 12.97 -9.02
N SER A 41 -18.51 13.18 -8.84
CA SER A 41 -19.43 12.19 -8.28
C SER A 41 -19.53 10.92 -9.14
N GLU A 42 -19.69 11.06 -10.46
CA GLU A 42 -19.84 9.93 -11.37
C GLU A 42 -18.56 9.08 -11.49
N LEU A 43 -17.39 9.73 -11.56
CA LEU A 43 -16.10 9.01 -11.53
C LEU A 43 -15.84 8.35 -10.18
N THR A 44 -16.13 9.03 -9.07
CA THR A 44 -15.99 8.45 -7.71
C THR A 44 -16.92 7.25 -7.54
N ALA A 45 -18.16 7.34 -8.03
CA ALA A 45 -19.10 6.23 -8.06
C ALA A 45 -18.67 5.09 -9.00
N ALA A 46 -17.94 5.38 -10.08
CA ALA A 46 -17.35 4.36 -10.95
C ALA A 46 -16.24 3.59 -10.23
N ILE A 47 -15.27 4.29 -9.65
CA ILE A 47 -14.20 3.69 -8.82
C ILE A 47 -14.81 2.84 -7.70
N ARG A 48 -15.86 3.34 -7.05
CA ARG A 48 -16.60 2.59 -6.03
C ARG A 48 -17.17 1.28 -6.58
N ARG A 49 -17.83 1.27 -7.76
CA ARG A 49 -18.39 0.03 -8.35
C ARG A 49 -17.34 -1.06 -8.57
N ASN A 50 -16.18 -0.74 -9.16
CA ASN A 50 -15.13 -1.75 -9.39
C ASN A 50 -14.54 -2.28 -8.06
N ARG A 51 -14.42 -1.42 -7.03
CA ARG A 51 -14.00 -1.84 -5.69
C ARG A 51 -15.08 -2.62 -4.92
N ASP A 52 -16.35 -2.28 -5.06
CA ASP A 52 -17.46 -3.03 -4.46
C ASP A 52 -17.58 -4.42 -5.10
N ALA A 53 -17.33 -4.54 -6.42
CA ALA A 53 -17.22 -5.83 -7.10
C ALA A 53 -16.04 -6.69 -6.61
N PHE A 54 -14.95 -6.06 -6.13
CA PHE A 54 -13.89 -6.74 -5.39
C PHE A 54 -14.36 -7.18 -4.00
N LEU A 55 -14.96 -6.28 -3.21
CA LEU A 55 -15.37 -6.55 -1.83
C LEU A 55 -16.54 -7.56 -1.74
N ALA A 56 -17.32 -7.72 -2.81
CA ALA A 56 -18.27 -8.81 -2.97
C ALA A 56 -17.62 -10.21 -3.00
N GLN A 57 -16.32 -10.30 -3.31
CA GLN A 57 -15.56 -11.55 -3.26
C GLN A 57 -15.19 -11.87 -1.80
N LYS A 58 -15.94 -12.80 -1.19
CA LYS A 58 -15.82 -13.16 0.24
C LYS A 58 -14.46 -13.71 0.64
N SER A 59 -13.67 -14.14 -0.34
CA SER A 59 -12.28 -14.55 -0.18
C SER A 59 -11.52 -14.48 -1.51
N TYR A 60 -10.22 -14.20 -1.45
CA TYR A 60 -9.32 -14.19 -2.60
C TYR A 60 -7.98 -14.87 -2.30
N LYS A 61 -7.29 -15.32 -3.36
CA LYS A 61 -5.89 -15.75 -3.36
C LYS A 61 -5.22 -15.22 -4.62
N PHE A 62 -4.24 -14.34 -4.46
CA PHE A 62 -3.45 -13.76 -5.55
C PHE A 62 -2.01 -14.22 -5.44
N GLN A 63 -1.43 -14.63 -6.56
CA GLN A 63 0.00 -14.90 -6.66
C GLN A 63 0.63 -13.91 -7.63
N PHE A 64 1.64 -13.16 -7.19
CA PHE A 64 2.31 -12.16 -8.00
C PHE A 64 3.81 -12.12 -7.75
N SER A 65 4.59 -11.76 -8.78
CA SER A 65 6.00 -11.39 -8.60
C SER A 65 6.12 -9.90 -8.32
N VAL A 66 7.12 -9.53 -7.53
CA VAL A 66 7.58 -8.15 -7.33
C VAL A 66 9.04 -8.09 -7.77
N ASN A 67 9.37 -7.15 -8.66
CA ASN A 67 10.74 -6.90 -9.11
C ASN A 67 11.06 -5.42 -8.92
N SER A 68 12.23 -5.10 -8.36
CA SER A 68 12.67 -3.72 -8.19
C SER A 68 13.92 -3.42 -9.03
N GLU A 69 13.90 -2.30 -9.75
CA GLU A 69 15.08 -1.73 -10.39
C GLU A 69 15.49 -0.44 -9.66
N ILE A 70 16.67 -0.46 -9.02
CA ILE A 70 17.24 0.71 -8.35
C ILE A 70 18.01 1.52 -9.40
N GLN A 71 17.58 2.75 -9.67
CA GLN A 71 18.16 3.58 -10.73
C GLN A 71 19.16 4.62 -10.20
N ASN A 72 18.95 5.14 -8.98
CA ASN A 72 19.78 6.21 -8.42
C ASN A 72 20.11 6.00 -6.92
N GLY A 73 20.66 4.83 -6.57
CA GLY A 73 21.13 4.53 -5.21
C GLY A 73 20.04 4.37 -4.13
N GLY A 74 18.76 4.35 -4.52
CA GLY A 74 17.63 4.14 -3.62
C GLY A 74 17.65 2.78 -2.92
N THR A 75 17.16 2.73 -1.68
CA THR A 75 17.31 1.59 -0.77
C THR A 75 16.09 0.65 -0.77
N PHE A 76 15.71 0.10 -1.92
CA PHE A 76 14.72 -0.99 -1.94
C PHE A 76 15.36 -2.30 -1.48
N ALA A 77 14.72 -2.99 -0.53
CA ALA A 77 15.36 -4.04 0.26
C ALA A 77 15.60 -5.37 -0.49
N TYR A 78 14.84 -5.69 -1.54
CA TYR A 78 14.91 -6.99 -2.23
C TYR A 78 14.71 -6.86 -3.74
N LYS A 79 15.69 -7.31 -4.55
CA LYS A 79 15.63 -7.15 -6.01
C LYS A 79 14.45 -7.85 -6.69
N SER A 80 14.10 -9.05 -6.23
CA SER A 80 12.99 -9.85 -6.76
C SER A 80 12.49 -10.84 -5.71
N PHE A 81 11.17 -11.02 -5.62
CA PHE A 81 10.51 -12.04 -4.80
C PHE A 81 9.11 -12.33 -5.32
N ASP A 82 8.56 -13.49 -4.96
CA ASP A 82 7.17 -13.85 -5.23
C ASP A 82 6.33 -13.70 -3.95
N VAL A 83 5.06 -13.35 -4.11
CA VAL A 83 4.09 -13.25 -3.02
C VAL A 83 2.84 -14.06 -3.36
N THR A 84 2.30 -14.77 -2.37
CA THR A 84 0.93 -15.31 -2.40
C THR A 84 0.13 -14.69 -1.25
N ASN A 85 -0.82 -13.80 -1.57
CA ASN A 85 -1.73 -13.16 -0.61
C ASN A 85 -3.08 -13.86 -0.62
N ILE A 86 -3.50 -14.37 0.52
CA ILE A 86 -4.73 -15.13 0.74
C ILE A 86 -5.57 -14.40 1.80
N ARG A 87 -6.84 -14.10 1.51
CA ARG A 87 -7.76 -13.49 2.49
C ARG A 87 -9.12 -14.18 2.45
N ARG A 88 -9.75 -14.33 3.62
CA ARG A 88 -11.13 -14.83 3.78
C ARG A 88 -11.78 -14.18 5.00
N GLY A 89 -12.65 -13.20 4.76
CA GLY A 89 -13.20 -12.36 5.84
C GLY A 89 -12.08 -11.61 6.59
N ALA A 90 -11.88 -11.96 7.86
CA ALA A 90 -10.81 -11.46 8.73
C ALA A 90 -9.60 -12.40 8.87
N ASP A 91 -9.60 -13.57 8.20
CA ASP A 91 -8.41 -14.42 8.08
C ASP A 91 -7.52 -13.88 6.93
N LEU A 92 -6.21 -13.71 7.17
CA LEU A 92 -5.19 -13.29 6.19
C LEU A 92 -3.97 -14.22 6.25
N HIS A 93 -3.39 -14.58 5.10
CA HIS A 93 -2.12 -15.30 5.02
C HIS A 93 -1.33 -14.83 3.80
N THR A 94 -0.12 -14.37 4.06
CA THR A 94 0.80 -13.78 3.09
C THR A 94 2.09 -14.58 3.10
N ILE A 95 2.33 -15.31 2.00
CA ILE A 95 3.53 -16.10 1.78
C ILE A 95 4.47 -15.29 0.91
N VAL A 96 5.68 -15.00 1.37
CA VAL A 96 6.73 -14.35 0.59
C VAL A 96 7.82 -15.37 0.31
N PHE A 97 8.08 -15.64 -0.97
CA PHE A 97 9.12 -16.56 -1.42
C PHE A 97 10.28 -15.78 -2.02
N TYR A 98 11.44 -15.86 -1.38
CA TYR A 98 12.69 -15.31 -1.87
C TYR A 98 13.45 -16.40 -2.62
N PRO A 99 13.56 -16.35 -3.96
CA PRO A 99 14.32 -17.35 -4.72
C PRO A 99 15.81 -17.31 -4.37
N LYS A 100 16.52 -18.43 -4.56
CA LYS A 100 17.98 -18.48 -4.39
C LYS A 100 18.67 -17.37 -5.19
N GLY A 101 19.47 -16.53 -4.52
CA GLY A 101 20.12 -15.39 -5.17
C GLY A 101 19.25 -14.12 -5.26
N ALA A 102 18.12 -14.07 -4.54
CA ALA A 102 17.45 -12.81 -4.25
C ALA A 102 18.40 -11.90 -3.45
N PHE A 103 18.70 -10.71 -3.99
CA PHE A 103 19.65 -9.80 -3.37
C PHE A 103 19.00 -8.91 -2.32
N ARG A 104 19.56 -8.89 -1.11
CA ARG A 104 19.30 -7.88 -0.08
C ARG A 104 20.36 -6.79 -0.17
N GLY A 105 20.07 -5.73 -0.92
CA GLY A 105 21.08 -4.76 -1.33
C GLY A 105 22.11 -5.41 -2.27
N GLN A 106 23.32 -5.71 -1.76
CA GLN A 106 24.36 -6.45 -2.48
C GLN A 106 24.54 -7.90 -1.98
N GLU A 107 23.92 -8.29 -0.86
CA GLU A 107 24.06 -9.63 -0.29
C GLU A 107 23.12 -10.63 -0.98
N SER A 108 23.64 -11.77 -1.43
CA SER A 108 22.84 -12.86 -2.02
C SER A 108 22.21 -13.71 -0.92
N MET A 109 20.89 -13.61 -0.74
CA MET A 109 20.17 -14.42 0.25
C MET A 109 20.09 -15.90 -0.17
N PRO A 110 20.05 -16.84 0.81
CA PRO A 110 19.57 -18.20 0.56
C PRO A 110 18.08 -18.17 0.16
N GLU A 111 17.67 -19.22 -0.53
CA GLU A 111 16.25 -19.48 -0.78
C GLU A 111 15.51 -19.70 0.54
N HIS A 112 14.41 -18.99 0.75
CA HIS A 112 13.58 -19.17 1.94
C HIS A 112 12.15 -18.67 1.70
N ALA A 113 11.20 -19.30 2.38
CA ALA A 113 9.83 -18.80 2.51
C ALA A 113 9.65 -18.06 3.84
N ARG A 114 8.84 -17.01 3.82
CA ARG A 114 8.32 -16.35 5.02
C ARG A 114 6.80 -16.35 4.98
N HIS A 115 6.18 -16.76 6.08
CA HIS A 115 4.74 -16.79 6.24
C HIS A 115 4.31 -15.74 7.26
N LEU A 116 3.45 -14.83 6.84
CA LEU A 116 2.83 -13.78 7.64
C LEU A 116 1.32 -14.07 7.70
N ILE A 117 0.84 -14.58 8.83
CA ILE A 117 -0.55 -15.02 9.02
C ILE A 117 -1.23 -14.09 10.01
N TYR A 118 -2.51 -13.84 9.81
CA TYR A 118 -3.44 -13.38 10.84
C TYR A 118 -4.67 -14.28 10.80
N TYR A 119 -4.85 -15.11 11.83
CA TYR A 119 -5.91 -16.13 11.88
C TYR A 119 -6.52 -16.17 13.28
N LYS A 120 -7.84 -16.04 13.38
CA LYS A 120 -8.58 -16.07 14.67
C LYS A 120 -7.97 -15.19 15.78
N ASN A 121 -7.60 -13.95 15.43
CA ASN A 121 -6.96 -12.96 16.31
C ASN A 121 -5.55 -13.30 16.80
N ALA A 122 -4.86 -14.28 16.21
CA ALA A 122 -3.44 -14.50 16.37
C ALA A 122 -2.69 -14.09 15.09
N ALA A 123 -1.67 -13.25 15.24
CA ALA A 123 -0.67 -13.00 14.21
C ALA A 123 0.46 -14.04 14.33
N ILE A 124 0.95 -14.55 13.20
CA ILE A 124 2.13 -15.41 13.14
C ILE A 124 3.10 -14.85 12.10
N ASP A 125 4.38 -14.80 12.44
CA ASP A 125 5.49 -14.53 11.53
C ASP A 125 6.49 -15.69 11.63
N THR A 126 6.77 -16.38 10.52
CA THR A 126 7.61 -17.58 10.55
C THR A 126 8.37 -17.84 9.26
N ASN A 127 9.53 -18.49 9.41
CA ASN A 127 10.35 -19.08 8.36
C ASN A 127 10.84 -20.47 8.84
N ASP A 128 11.70 -21.12 8.07
CA ASP A 128 12.20 -22.47 8.36
C ASP A 128 12.89 -22.65 9.72
N THR A 129 13.42 -21.58 10.34
CA THR A 129 14.19 -21.66 11.61
C THR A 129 13.50 -21.00 12.80
N PHE A 130 12.51 -20.11 12.57
CA PHE A 130 11.87 -19.31 13.61
C PHE A 130 10.37 -19.12 13.39
N MET A 131 9.61 -19.01 14.49
CA MET A 131 8.21 -18.63 14.53
C MET A 131 7.94 -17.70 15.71
N GLU A 132 7.20 -16.62 15.45
CA GLU A 132 6.64 -15.75 16.48
C GLU A 132 5.11 -15.79 16.40
N ILE A 133 4.44 -15.98 17.55
CA ILE A 133 2.98 -15.97 17.68
C ILE A 133 2.59 -14.83 18.63
N SER A 134 1.81 -13.87 18.13
CA SER A 134 1.50 -12.60 18.78
C SER A 134 -0.01 -12.32 18.75
N PRO A 135 -0.60 -11.64 19.76
CA PRO A 135 -1.97 -11.12 19.68
C PRO A 135 -2.08 -9.88 18.77
N SER A 136 -0.96 -9.23 18.45
CA SER A 136 -0.88 -8.01 17.64
C SER A 136 -0.30 -8.30 16.25
N ILE A 137 -0.89 -7.71 15.21
CA ILE A 137 -0.37 -7.81 13.84
C ILE A 137 1.02 -7.15 13.73
N PHE A 138 1.93 -7.81 13.03
CA PHE A 138 3.29 -7.31 12.81
C PHE A 138 3.30 -6.23 11.72
N THR A 139 4.15 -5.21 11.83
CA THR A 139 4.21 -4.13 10.83
C THR A 139 4.67 -4.64 9.45
N GLN A 140 5.38 -5.77 9.42
CA GLN A 140 5.81 -6.47 8.23
C GLN A 140 4.63 -7.05 7.43
N HIS A 141 3.48 -7.35 8.05
CA HIS A 141 2.25 -7.72 7.31
C HIS A 141 1.85 -6.60 6.34
N PHE A 142 2.05 -5.32 6.70
CA PHE A 142 1.69 -4.19 5.83
C PHE A 142 2.62 -3.99 4.62
N THR A 143 3.70 -4.76 4.49
CA THR A 143 4.75 -4.52 3.48
C THR A 143 4.50 -5.25 2.15
N TYR A 144 3.74 -6.35 2.17
CA TYR A 144 3.69 -7.30 1.05
C TYR A 144 2.34 -7.35 0.32
N HIS A 145 1.45 -6.38 0.51
CA HIS A 145 0.18 -6.28 -0.23
C HIS A 145 0.18 -5.25 -1.35
N GLN A 146 1.38 -4.86 -1.79
CA GLN A 146 1.65 -3.87 -2.84
C GLN A 146 0.69 -3.99 -4.04
N TYR A 147 0.40 -5.21 -4.52
CA TYR A 147 -0.56 -5.43 -5.60
C TYR A 147 -1.98 -4.90 -5.29
N THR A 148 -2.55 -5.20 -4.12
CA THR A 148 -3.87 -4.68 -3.71
C THR A 148 -3.80 -3.22 -3.26
N ASP A 149 -2.69 -2.79 -2.64
CA ASP A 149 -2.48 -1.42 -2.18
C ASP A 149 -2.51 -0.42 -3.36
N TYR A 150 -1.75 -0.70 -4.44
CA TYR A 150 -1.78 0.07 -5.70
C TYR A 150 -3.05 -0.13 -6.53
N GLN A 151 -3.93 -1.06 -6.17
CA GLN A 151 -5.30 -1.17 -6.69
C GLN A 151 -6.35 -0.58 -5.74
N HIS A 152 -5.88 0.11 -4.71
CA HIS A 152 -6.66 0.81 -3.70
C HIS A 152 -7.68 -0.05 -2.94
N ILE A 153 -7.30 -1.32 -2.79
CA ILE A 153 -7.98 -2.32 -1.97
C ILE A 153 -7.20 -2.43 -0.66
N ASP A 154 -7.73 -1.81 0.39
CA ASP A 154 -7.20 -1.99 1.75
C ASP A 154 -7.41 -3.44 2.20
N ALA A 155 -6.31 -4.22 2.19
CA ALA A 155 -6.32 -5.62 2.57
C ALA A 155 -6.54 -5.82 4.08
N TYR A 156 -6.41 -4.78 4.90
CA TYR A 156 -6.27 -4.84 6.36
C TYR A 156 -7.44 -4.18 7.13
N LYS A 157 -8.26 -3.35 6.46
CA LYS A 157 -9.36 -2.55 7.02
C LYS A 157 -10.22 -3.24 8.10
N ASP A 158 -10.50 -4.52 7.89
CA ASP A 158 -11.42 -5.32 8.71
C ASP A 158 -10.71 -6.27 9.69
N LEU A 159 -9.37 -6.17 9.83
CA LEU A 159 -8.60 -6.96 10.78
C LEU A 159 -8.65 -6.32 12.18
N PRO A 160 -9.14 -6.99 13.22
CA PRO A 160 -9.28 -6.39 14.56
C PRO A 160 -7.98 -5.82 15.14
N ALA A 161 -6.82 -6.41 14.82
CA ALA A 161 -5.51 -5.92 15.26
C ALA A 161 -4.95 -4.73 14.45
N ALA A 162 -5.60 -4.33 13.34
CA ALA A 162 -5.26 -3.11 12.59
C ALA A 162 -5.99 -1.86 13.13
N ALA A 163 -6.92 -2.01 14.08
CA ALA A 163 -7.72 -0.91 14.63
C ALA A 163 -6.85 0.19 15.28
N GLY A 164 -6.64 1.29 14.55
CA GLY A 164 -5.81 2.44 14.95
C GLY A 164 -4.47 2.56 14.21
N ASN A 165 -4.05 1.53 13.47
CA ASN A 165 -2.84 1.56 12.64
C ASN A 165 -3.22 1.73 11.17
N LEU A 166 -3.05 2.94 10.62
CA LEU A 166 -3.10 3.14 9.17
C LEU A 166 -1.96 2.35 8.52
N SER A 167 -2.20 1.76 7.34
CA SER A 167 -1.10 1.19 6.55
C SER A 167 -0.10 2.29 6.20
N PRO A 168 1.23 2.05 6.23
CA PRO A 168 2.22 3.00 5.71
C PRO A 168 1.94 3.41 4.25
N PHE A 169 1.22 2.56 3.51
CA PHE A 169 0.68 2.91 2.20
C PHE A 169 -0.40 4.01 2.28
N GLU A 170 -1.42 3.88 3.13
CA GLU A 170 -2.49 4.89 3.23
C GLU A 170 -1.96 6.28 3.64
N ILE A 171 -0.92 6.31 4.49
CA ILE A 171 -0.26 7.54 4.93
C ILE A 171 0.42 8.28 3.76
N SER A 172 0.91 7.55 2.75
CA SER A 172 1.64 8.11 1.59
C SER A 172 0.79 8.20 0.32
N GLN A 173 -0.23 7.35 0.19
CA GLN A 173 -1.18 7.26 -0.92
C GLN A 173 -2.58 6.91 -0.37
N PRO A 174 -3.38 7.92 0.02
CA PRO A 174 -4.71 7.71 0.55
C PRO A 174 -5.60 6.87 -0.38
N PHE A 175 -6.30 5.89 0.22
CA PHE A 175 -7.14 4.94 -0.50
C PHE A 175 -8.30 5.63 -1.24
N LEU A 176 -8.59 5.11 -2.45
CA LEU A 176 -9.71 5.50 -3.30
C LEU A 176 -10.84 4.47 -3.19
N PRO A 177 -12.12 4.89 -3.13
CA PRO A 177 -12.60 6.25 -3.36
C PRO A 177 -12.58 7.20 -2.15
N GLU A 178 -12.32 6.72 -0.91
CA GLU A 178 -12.56 7.52 0.31
C GLU A 178 -11.81 8.85 0.37
N THR A 179 -10.62 8.98 -0.22
CA THR A 179 -9.89 10.27 -0.26
C THR A 179 -10.61 11.37 -1.05
N VAL A 180 -11.37 11.02 -2.08
CA VAL A 180 -12.20 11.97 -2.84
C VAL A 180 -13.49 12.27 -2.09
N GLU A 181 -14.13 11.24 -1.52
CA GLU A 181 -15.38 11.38 -0.74
C GLU A 181 -15.20 12.24 0.52
N LYS A 182 -14.01 12.21 1.15
CA LYS A 182 -13.66 13.08 2.29
C LYS A 182 -13.49 14.56 1.91
N SER A 183 -13.27 14.90 0.64
CA SER A 183 -12.99 16.29 0.20
C SER A 183 -13.33 16.53 -1.29
N PRO A 184 -14.59 16.30 -1.73
CA PRO A 184 -14.93 16.26 -3.16
C PRO A 184 -14.79 17.61 -3.85
N SER A 185 -14.96 18.72 -3.11
CA SER A 185 -14.71 20.08 -3.59
C SER A 185 -13.23 20.44 -3.77
N SER A 186 -12.30 19.56 -3.40
CA SER A 186 -10.86 19.72 -3.69
C SER A 186 -10.40 19.00 -4.96
N TYR A 187 -11.27 18.18 -5.56
CA TYR A 187 -11.04 17.48 -6.82
C TYR A 187 -11.87 18.11 -7.95
N GLN A 188 -11.37 18.03 -9.18
CA GLN A 188 -12.03 18.42 -10.42
C GLN A 188 -11.79 17.36 -11.51
N VAL A 189 -12.58 17.40 -12.58
CA VAL A 189 -12.39 16.51 -13.74
C VAL A 189 -11.93 17.35 -14.93
N ARG A 190 -10.86 16.93 -15.62
CA ARG A 190 -10.38 17.62 -16.83
C ARG A 190 -11.44 17.60 -17.92
N ALA A 191 -11.53 18.70 -18.67
CA ALA A 191 -12.55 18.91 -19.71
C ALA A 191 -12.42 17.98 -20.94
N THR A 192 -11.27 17.34 -21.10
CA THR A 192 -10.95 16.44 -22.22
C THR A 192 -10.42 15.11 -21.66
N PRO A 193 -10.91 13.96 -22.13
CA PRO A 193 -10.35 12.66 -21.74
C PRO A 193 -9.00 12.44 -22.43
N GLU A 194 -8.10 11.74 -21.75
CA GLU A 194 -6.78 11.35 -22.22
C GLU A 194 -6.78 9.86 -22.58
N VAL A 195 -6.05 9.45 -23.62
CA VAL A 195 -5.97 8.04 -24.04
C VAL A 195 -4.78 7.36 -23.36
N ILE A 196 -5.04 6.41 -22.48
CA ILE A 196 -4.03 5.60 -21.78
C ILE A 196 -4.16 4.16 -22.27
N ASP A 197 -3.10 3.64 -22.90
CA ASP A 197 -3.00 2.26 -23.42
C ASP A 197 -4.22 1.79 -24.26
N GLY A 198 -4.85 2.75 -24.98
CA GLY A 198 -6.02 2.54 -25.83
C GLY A 198 -7.38 2.74 -25.13
N ALA A 199 -7.42 2.85 -23.81
CA ALA A 199 -8.62 3.23 -23.06
C ALA A 199 -8.81 4.76 -23.05
N SER A 200 -10.06 5.22 -23.10
CA SER A 200 -10.42 6.64 -22.95
C SER A 200 -10.67 6.93 -21.48
N CYS A 201 -9.73 7.65 -20.85
CA CYS A 201 -9.69 7.90 -19.42
C CYS A 201 -9.99 9.38 -19.13
N TRP A 202 -10.82 9.64 -18.13
CA TRP A 202 -10.98 10.97 -17.57
C TRP A 202 -9.97 11.17 -16.45
N VAL A 203 -9.40 12.37 -16.36
CA VAL A 203 -8.49 12.71 -15.26
C VAL A 203 -9.26 13.40 -14.15
N LEU A 204 -9.38 12.69 -13.03
CA LEU A 204 -9.84 13.22 -11.76
C LEU A 204 -8.60 13.74 -11.01
N GLU A 205 -8.49 15.06 -10.86
CA GLU A 205 -7.31 15.71 -10.28
C GLU A 205 -7.65 16.55 -9.05
N ARG A 206 -6.78 16.49 -8.05
CA ARG A 206 -6.65 17.50 -7.00
C ARG A 206 -5.38 18.31 -7.32
N PRO A 207 -5.51 19.57 -7.78
CA PRO A 207 -4.40 20.33 -8.34
C PRO A 207 -3.11 20.28 -7.51
N GLU A 208 -1.99 20.05 -8.20
CA GLU A 208 -0.64 19.98 -7.63
C GLU A 208 -0.46 18.93 -6.51
N THR A 209 -1.35 17.93 -6.40
CA THR A 209 -1.38 16.98 -5.27
C THR A 209 -1.61 15.52 -5.70
N ASP A 210 -2.61 15.25 -6.53
CA ASP A 210 -3.08 13.89 -6.88
C ASP A 210 -3.76 13.93 -8.27
N GLU A 211 -3.34 13.11 -9.23
CA GLU A 211 -3.92 13.00 -10.56
C GLU A 211 -4.26 11.53 -10.85
N ILE A 212 -5.53 11.24 -11.19
CA ILE A 212 -6.06 9.88 -11.32
C ILE A 212 -6.70 9.72 -12.70
N TRP A 213 -6.12 8.87 -13.55
CA TRP A 213 -6.68 8.52 -14.87
C TRP A 213 -7.60 7.32 -14.72
N VAL A 214 -8.90 7.53 -14.93
CA VAL A 214 -9.95 6.54 -14.68
C VAL A 214 -10.95 6.48 -15.84
N ASP A 215 -11.35 5.28 -16.25
CA ASP A 215 -12.38 5.09 -17.28
C ASP A 215 -13.81 5.11 -16.68
N LEU A 216 -14.82 5.10 -17.55
CA LEU A 216 -16.24 5.15 -17.13
C LEU A 216 -16.73 3.87 -16.45
N GLU A 217 -15.98 2.77 -16.52
CA GLU A 217 -16.25 1.55 -15.74
C GLU A 217 -15.71 1.66 -14.31
N GLY A 218 -14.76 2.56 -14.06
CA GLY A 218 -14.15 2.81 -12.75
C GLY A 218 -12.75 2.24 -12.59
N VAL A 219 -12.13 1.83 -13.69
CA VAL A 219 -10.79 1.23 -13.69
C VAL A 219 -9.73 2.33 -13.69
N ILE A 220 -8.79 2.27 -12.75
CA ILE A 220 -7.70 3.26 -12.61
C ILE A 220 -6.49 2.78 -13.41
N HIS A 221 -6.26 3.41 -14.55
CA HIS A 221 -5.17 3.09 -15.48
C HIS A 221 -3.84 3.72 -15.05
N GLN A 222 -3.88 4.91 -14.43
CA GLN A 222 -2.70 5.58 -13.89
C GLN A 222 -3.07 6.44 -12.66
N ARG A 223 -2.17 6.56 -11.68
CA ARG A 223 -2.26 7.56 -10.61
C ARG A 223 -0.90 8.20 -10.34
N LEU A 224 -0.87 9.52 -10.21
CA LEU A 224 0.31 10.31 -9.88
C LEU A 224 0.07 11.09 -8.57
N VAL A 225 0.89 10.81 -7.56
CA VAL A 225 0.84 11.48 -6.26
C VAL A 225 2.09 12.34 -6.07
N TYR A 226 1.93 13.55 -5.53
CA TYR A 226 3.00 14.49 -5.22
C TYR A 226 3.30 14.50 -3.72
N TRP A 227 4.51 14.91 -3.30
CA TRP A 227 4.90 14.97 -1.88
C TRP A 227 4.13 16.02 -1.05
N GLY A 228 3.26 16.80 -1.70
CA GLY A 228 2.49 17.90 -1.14
C GLY A 228 2.19 18.93 -2.22
N LYS A 229 1.34 19.91 -1.91
CA LYS A 229 0.97 20.95 -2.88
C LYS A 229 2.22 21.69 -3.38
N GLY A 230 2.44 21.68 -4.70
CA GLY A 230 3.58 22.35 -5.35
C GLY A 230 4.94 21.69 -5.08
N GLN A 231 4.96 20.48 -4.51
CA GLN A 231 6.18 19.69 -4.31
C GLN A 231 6.50 18.84 -5.56
N PRO A 232 7.70 18.26 -5.65
CA PRO A 232 7.99 17.21 -6.62
C PRO A 232 7.02 16.02 -6.54
N ARG A 233 6.96 15.25 -7.63
CA ARG A 233 6.29 13.94 -7.69
C ARG A 233 6.83 13.03 -6.58
N SER A 234 5.96 12.20 -6.01
CA SER A 234 6.29 11.18 -5.01
C SER A 234 6.24 9.78 -5.62
N VAL A 235 5.10 9.39 -6.21
CA VAL A 235 4.93 8.09 -6.85
C VAL A 235 4.01 8.19 -8.07
N LEU A 236 4.37 7.48 -9.14
CA LEU A 236 3.53 7.26 -10.32
C LEU A 236 3.25 5.77 -10.46
N SER A 237 2.00 5.34 -10.28
CA SER A 237 1.55 3.97 -10.55
C SER A 237 0.81 3.89 -11.88
N LYS A 238 1.05 2.80 -12.62
CA LYS A 238 0.41 2.47 -13.90
C LYS A 238 -0.12 1.04 -13.84
N SER A 239 -1.35 0.85 -14.29
CA SER A 239 -2.07 -0.41 -14.31
C SER A 239 -2.22 -0.87 -15.76
N LEU A 240 -1.73 -2.07 -16.08
CA LEU A 240 -1.57 -2.58 -17.45
C LEU A 240 -2.22 -3.96 -17.62
N ASP A 241 -2.47 -4.33 -18.89
CA ASP A 241 -2.88 -5.67 -19.30
C ASP A 241 -4.16 -6.17 -18.60
N PHE A 242 -5.18 -5.32 -18.47
CA PHE A 242 -6.41 -5.60 -17.73
C PHE A 242 -7.18 -6.85 -18.20
N LYS A 243 -7.71 -7.61 -17.23
CA LYS A 243 -8.63 -8.73 -17.45
C LYS A 243 -9.83 -8.64 -16.51
N THR A 244 -10.99 -9.04 -17.02
CA THR A 244 -12.17 -9.30 -16.19
C THR A 244 -11.89 -10.52 -15.31
N ALA A 245 -11.84 -10.31 -13.99
CA ALA A 245 -11.43 -11.32 -13.02
C ALA A 245 -12.61 -11.92 -12.25
N ALA A 246 -13.71 -11.16 -12.12
CA ALA A 246 -15.03 -11.60 -11.70
C ALA A 246 -16.09 -10.70 -12.37
N GLU A 247 -17.38 -10.96 -12.14
CA GLU A 247 -18.46 -10.08 -12.60
C GLU A 247 -18.27 -8.65 -12.03
N GLY A 248 -18.30 -7.64 -12.90
CA GLY A 248 -18.07 -6.24 -12.53
C GLY A 248 -16.65 -5.87 -12.08
N LEU A 249 -15.70 -6.82 -12.04
CA LEU A 249 -14.34 -6.61 -11.54
C LEU A 249 -13.29 -6.77 -12.65
N LYS A 250 -12.57 -5.70 -12.96
CA LYS A 250 -11.35 -5.72 -13.78
C LYS A 250 -10.10 -5.59 -12.89
N LEU A 251 -9.10 -6.42 -13.17
CA LEU A 251 -7.79 -6.39 -12.53
C LEU A 251 -6.67 -6.25 -13.58
N PRO A 252 -5.63 -5.44 -13.34
CA PRO A 252 -4.46 -5.35 -14.21
C PRO A 252 -3.56 -6.57 -13.97
N MET A 253 -3.11 -7.21 -15.04
CA MET A 253 -2.17 -8.32 -14.90
C MET A 253 -0.74 -7.84 -14.61
N LYS A 254 -0.46 -6.55 -14.82
CA LYS A 254 0.84 -5.91 -14.52
C LYS A 254 0.65 -4.51 -13.92
N LEU A 255 1.45 -4.18 -12.92
CA LEU A 255 1.63 -2.82 -12.42
C LEU A 255 3.08 -2.38 -12.67
N VAL A 256 3.26 -1.11 -13.00
CA VAL A 256 4.57 -0.43 -13.00
C VAL A 256 4.47 0.78 -12.09
N VAL A 257 5.39 0.91 -11.14
CA VAL A 257 5.36 1.98 -10.14
C VAL A 257 6.73 2.66 -10.04
N ASP A 258 6.79 3.91 -10.49
CA ASP A 258 7.98 4.75 -10.38
C ASP A 258 7.96 5.49 -9.04
N HIS A 259 8.95 5.24 -8.17
CA HIS A 259 9.15 5.98 -6.92
C HIS A 259 10.17 7.09 -7.14
N TYR A 260 9.80 8.32 -6.78
CA TYR A 260 10.62 9.50 -6.95
C TYR A 260 11.37 9.86 -5.66
N ALA A 261 12.45 10.65 -5.80
CA ALA A 261 13.23 11.15 -4.66
C ALA A 261 12.37 11.94 -3.66
N ASN A 262 12.65 11.76 -2.37
CA ASN A 262 11.94 12.37 -1.26
C ASN A 262 12.60 13.71 -0.84
N PRO A 263 11.91 14.87 -0.98
CA PRO A 263 12.46 16.18 -0.63
C PRO A 263 12.91 16.36 0.82
N SER A 264 12.49 15.49 1.75
CA SER A 264 12.89 15.53 3.17
C SER A 264 14.13 14.68 3.49
N THR A 265 14.61 13.82 2.60
CA THR A 265 15.81 12.98 2.81
C THR A 265 16.85 13.10 1.70
N ASP A 266 16.43 13.43 0.48
CA ASP A 266 17.23 13.31 -0.73
C ASP A 266 17.68 14.69 -1.23
N PRO A 267 18.91 14.83 -1.76
CA PRO A 267 19.47 16.11 -2.18
C PRO A 267 18.69 16.71 -3.37
N LYS A 268 18.71 18.04 -3.50
CA LYS A 268 17.87 18.78 -4.48
C LYS A 268 18.11 18.36 -5.93
N GLU A 269 19.32 17.95 -6.25
CA GLU A 269 19.76 17.47 -7.55
C GLU A 269 19.08 16.14 -7.94
N MET A 270 18.42 15.47 -6.99
CA MET A 270 17.65 14.24 -7.19
C MET A 270 16.14 14.46 -7.30
N TRP A 271 15.62 15.64 -6.94
CA TRP A 271 14.18 15.89 -6.88
C TRP A 271 13.52 15.70 -8.26
N GLY A 272 12.42 14.94 -8.30
CA GLY A 272 11.73 14.58 -9.55
C GLY A 272 12.41 13.50 -10.40
N LYS A 273 13.56 12.95 -9.97
CA LYS A 273 14.14 11.71 -10.56
C LYS A 273 13.60 10.48 -9.85
N ILE A 274 13.55 9.36 -10.58
CA ILE A 274 13.17 8.04 -10.07
C ILE A 274 14.33 7.49 -9.23
N THR A 275 14.08 7.09 -7.99
CA THR A 275 15.08 6.42 -7.14
C THR A 275 15.07 4.92 -7.37
N TYR A 276 13.87 4.33 -7.48
CA TYR A 276 13.65 2.95 -7.89
C TYR A 276 12.29 2.78 -8.61
N GLN A 277 12.18 1.78 -9.48
CA GLN A 277 10.93 1.33 -10.07
C GLN A 277 10.55 -0.04 -9.51
N LEU A 278 9.25 -0.28 -9.28
CA LEU A 278 8.69 -1.60 -9.03
C LEU A 278 7.89 -2.07 -10.26
N THR A 279 8.14 -3.29 -10.73
CA THR A 279 7.23 -4.02 -11.63
C THR A 279 6.60 -5.17 -10.86
N ILE A 280 5.27 -5.16 -10.77
CA ILE A 280 4.48 -6.19 -10.09
C ILE A 280 3.68 -6.96 -11.15
N GLY A 281 3.81 -8.28 -11.22
CA GLY A 281 3.13 -9.11 -12.21
C GLY A 281 2.20 -10.13 -11.56
N LEU A 282 0.89 -10.00 -11.77
CA LEU A 282 -0.09 -10.97 -11.29
C LEU A 282 0.02 -12.26 -12.13
N LYS A 283 0.34 -13.38 -11.49
CA LYS A 283 0.50 -14.70 -12.13
C LYS A 283 -0.80 -15.48 -12.13
N SER A 284 -1.53 -15.45 -11.02
CA SER A 284 -2.80 -16.14 -10.85
C SER A 284 -3.70 -15.43 -9.84
N TYR A 285 -5.01 -15.67 -9.96
CA TYR A 285 -6.02 -15.24 -9.00
C TYR A 285 -7.11 -16.30 -8.86
N ASP A 286 -7.58 -16.50 -7.62
CA ASP A 286 -8.75 -17.30 -7.29
C ASP A 286 -9.66 -16.51 -6.35
N PHE A 287 -10.96 -16.54 -6.62
CA PHE A 287 -12.01 -15.96 -5.76
C PHE A 287 -12.94 -17.04 -5.23
N ASN A 288 -13.43 -16.87 -4.00
CA ASN A 288 -14.46 -17.70 -3.36
C ASN A 288 -14.16 -19.22 -3.27
N LYS A 289 -12.90 -19.63 -3.44
CA LYS A 289 -12.43 -21.03 -3.39
C LYS A 289 -11.53 -21.36 -2.18
N ILE A 290 -11.32 -20.39 -1.28
CA ILE A 290 -10.26 -20.45 -0.26
C ILE A 290 -10.63 -21.39 0.88
N LYS A 291 -9.79 -22.40 1.11
CA LYS A 291 -10.06 -23.49 2.04
C LYS A 291 -9.41 -23.24 3.40
N ASN A 292 -9.49 -24.20 4.31
CA ASN A 292 -8.81 -24.10 5.60
C ASN A 292 -7.31 -24.41 5.49
N GLU A 293 -6.96 -25.30 4.56
CA GLU A 293 -5.58 -25.74 4.32
C GLU A 293 -4.71 -24.60 3.80
N ASP A 294 -5.29 -23.60 3.13
CA ASP A 294 -4.64 -22.36 2.72
C ASP A 294 -4.11 -21.52 3.91
N PHE A 295 -4.59 -21.76 5.14
CA PHE A 295 -4.14 -21.08 6.37
C PHE A 295 -3.34 -22.01 7.31
N LEU A 296 -3.03 -23.25 6.88
CA LEU A 296 -2.22 -24.19 7.67
C LEU A 296 -0.75 -24.07 7.29
N ILE A 297 0.09 -23.77 8.29
CA ILE A 297 1.55 -23.91 8.19
C ILE A 297 2.02 -25.20 8.87
N LYS A 298 3.11 -25.75 8.33
CA LYS A 298 3.88 -26.84 8.92
C LYS A 298 5.31 -26.34 9.13
N PRO A 299 5.64 -25.76 10.30
CA PRO A 299 7.00 -25.32 10.57
C PRO A 299 7.95 -26.51 10.61
N SER A 300 9.19 -26.29 10.16
CA SER A 300 10.23 -27.31 10.11
C SER A 300 10.63 -27.81 11.50
N ALA A 301 11.08 -29.07 11.58
CA ALA A 301 11.66 -29.62 12.81
C ALA A 301 12.83 -28.76 13.29
N GLY A 302 12.93 -28.55 14.61
CA GLY A 302 13.93 -27.69 15.23
C GLY A 302 13.61 -26.18 15.20
N CYS A 303 12.59 -25.74 14.45
CA CYS A 303 12.13 -24.34 14.40
C CYS A 303 11.85 -23.81 15.83
N ALA A 304 12.43 -22.66 16.18
CA ALA A 304 12.26 -22.04 17.49
C ALA A 304 10.98 -21.19 17.52
N VAL A 305 10.11 -21.44 18.50
CA VAL A 305 8.79 -20.80 18.61
C VAL A 305 8.71 -19.91 19.84
N ASN A 306 8.41 -18.62 19.63
CA ASN A 306 8.04 -17.65 20.65
C ASN A 306 6.52 -17.47 20.66
N ASP A 307 5.81 -18.04 21.63
CA ASP A 307 4.36 -17.90 21.78
C ASP A 307 4.03 -16.88 22.88
N TYR A 308 3.78 -15.63 22.48
CA TYR A 308 3.43 -14.54 23.42
C TYR A 308 1.99 -14.62 23.94
N ILE A 309 1.11 -15.37 23.26
CA ILE A 309 -0.27 -15.57 23.70
C ILE A 309 -0.29 -16.51 24.90
N ARG A 310 0.47 -17.62 24.85
CA ARG A 310 0.64 -18.57 25.95
C ARG A 310 1.79 -18.24 26.90
N ARG A 311 2.69 -17.32 26.52
CA ARG A 311 3.92 -16.93 27.23
C ARG A 311 4.89 -18.09 27.43
N VAL A 312 5.18 -18.80 26.34
CA VAL A 312 6.15 -19.91 26.32
C VAL A 312 7.11 -19.79 25.13
N GLN A 313 8.33 -20.26 25.32
CA GLN A 313 9.31 -20.46 24.25
C GLN A 313 9.64 -21.95 24.16
N TYR A 314 9.61 -22.50 22.95
CA TYR A 314 9.85 -23.93 22.70
C TYR A 314 10.48 -24.15 21.33
N ARG A 315 10.71 -25.42 20.96
CA ARG A 315 11.09 -25.81 19.59
C ARG A 315 10.09 -26.82 19.05
N ILE A 316 9.86 -26.80 17.75
CA ILE A 316 9.17 -27.88 17.06
C ILE A 316 10.04 -29.14 17.17
N PRO A 317 9.54 -30.27 17.71
CA PRO A 317 10.30 -31.52 17.80
C PRO A 317 10.63 -32.07 16.41
N ALA A 318 11.68 -32.89 16.32
CA ALA A 318 11.84 -33.81 15.20
C ALA A 318 10.80 -34.93 15.24
N GLU A 319 10.61 -35.62 14.11
CA GLU A 319 9.62 -36.71 14.02
C GLU A 319 10.01 -37.86 14.96
N GLY A 320 9.19 -38.09 15.99
CA GLY A 320 9.43 -39.07 17.05
C GLY A 320 9.93 -38.50 18.39
N GLU A 321 10.34 -37.23 18.45
CA GLU A 321 10.73 -36.56 19.71
C GLU A 321 9.50 -36.11 20.53
N GLN A 322 9.65 -36.06 21.86
CA GLN A 322 8.58 -35.59 22.75
C GLN A 322 8.55 -34.05 22.82
N PRO A 323 7.41 -33.38 22.58
CA PRO A 323 7.35 -31.95 22.26
C PRO A 323 7.74 -30.93 23.36
N PHE A 324 8.17 -31.34 24.57
CA PHE A 324 8.17 -30.44 25.73
C PHE A 324 9.41 -30.38 26.63
N GLU A 325 10.53 -31.05 26.32
CA GLU A 325 11.71 -31.03 27.21
C GLU A 325 12.42 -29.66 27.30
N VAL A 326 12.21 -28.73 26.36
CA VAL A 326 12.86 -27.40 26.33
C VAL A 326 12.07 -26.33 27.10
N ALA A 327 10.75 -26.50 27.29
CA ALA A 327 9.85 -25.43 27.74
C ALA A 327 10.09 -24.97 29.20
N LEU A 328 10.57 -25.87 30.07
CA LEU A 328 10.80 -25.59 31.49
C LEU A 328 12.03 -24.72 31.78
N THR A 329 13.02 -24.72 30.88
CA THR A 329 14.30 -24.02 31.11
C THR A 329 14.18 -22.52 30.88
N ILE A 330 13.46 -22.11 29.82
CA ILE A 330 13.33 -20.68 29.45
C ILE A 330 12.30 -19.95 30.32
N ALA A 331 11.23 -20.63 30.74
CA ALA A 331 10.24 -20.09 31.69
C ALA A 331 10.83 -19.73 33.07
N ASN A 332 12.04 -20.20 33.38
CA ASN A 332 12.80 -19.81 34.58
C ASN A 332 13.84 -18.70 34.31
N LEU A 333 14.21 -18.42 33.05
CA LEU A 333 15.07 -17.30 32.67
C LEU A 333 14.31 -15.98 32.54
N GLU A 334 13.08 -15.99 32.03
CA GLU A 334 12.19 -14.81 32.02
C GLU A 334 11.70 -14.39 33.42
N LYS A 335 12.07 -15.13 34.48
CA LYS A 335 11.96 -14.66 35.88
C LYS A 335 12.98 -13.56 36.24
N THR A 336 13.89 -13.19 35.32
CA THR A 336 14.60 -11.90 35.40
C THR A 336 13.60 -10.75 35.25
N PRO A 337 13.28 -9.99 36.31
CA PRO A 337 12.10 -9.14 36.26
C PRO A 337 12.39 -7.89 35.40
N ARG A 338 11.86 -7.85 34.17
CA ARG A 338 11.79 -6.61 33.37
C ARG A 338 11.13 -5.47 34.16
N SER A 339 10.20 -5.82 35.05
CA SER A 339 9.60 -4.90 36.03
C SER A 339 10.62 -4.26 36.99
N TYR A 340 11.66 -4.97 37.44
CA TYR A 340 12.66 -4.40 38.36
C TYR A 340 13.42 -3.26 37.70
N TYR A 341 13.98 -3.48 36.50
CA TYR A 341 14.65 -2.42 35.75
C TYR A 341 13.69 -1.29 35.33
N PHE A 342 12.43 -1.61 35.01
CA PHE A 342 11.41 -0.59 34.74
C PHE A 342 11.11 0.27 35.97
N PHE A 343 10.91 -0.32 37.15
CA PHE A 343 10.71 0.43 38.40
C PHE A 343 11.94 1.22 38.82
N LEU A 344 13.16 0.69 38.62
CA LEU A 344 14.41 1.37 38.97
C LEU A 344 14.66 2.56 38.03
N ALA A 345 14.45 2.40 36.72
CA ALA A 345 14.56 3.48 35.74
C ALA A 345 13.51 4.58 35.97
N ASN A 346 12.23 4.23 36.14
CA ASN A 346 11.19 5.21 36.44
C ASN A 346 11.38 5.87 37.82
N GLY A 347 11.86 5.13 38.82
CA GLY A 347 12.20 5.66 40.15
C GLY A 347 13.34 6.69 40.10
N LEU A 348 14.40 6.41 39.33
CA LEU A 348 15.48 7.37 39.06
C LEU A 348 14.96 8.62 38.34
N LEU A 349 14.09 8.45 37.34
CA LEU A 349 13.55 9.55 36.54
C LEU A 349 12.60 10.44 37.37
N PHE A 350 11.79 9.83 38.25
CA PHE A 350 10.96 10.54 39.23
C PHE A 350 11.80 11.23 40.31
N GLY A 351 12.87 10.60 40.79
CA GLY A 351 13.84 11.21 41.70
C GLY A 351 14.53 12.44 41.11
N LEU A 352 14.99 12.35 39.86
CA LEU A 352 15.52 13.49 39.09
C LEU A 352 14.48 14.61 38.95
N LEU A 353 13.22 14.27 38.64
CA LEU A 353 12.14 15.24 38.56
C LEU A 353 11.92 15.98 39.89
N LEU A 354 11.91 15.25 41.02
CA LEU A 354 11.80 15.83 42.36
C LEU A 354 12.99 16.72 42.70
N VAL A 355 14.22 16.35 42.34
CA VAL A 355 15.41 17.19 42.53
C VAL A 355 15.29 18.48 41.71
N VAL A 356 14.85 18.43 40.45
CA VAL A 356 14.65 19.62 39.61
C VAL A 356 13.53 20.53 40.16
N ILE A 357 12.41 19.96 40.61
CA ILE A 357 11.29 20.72 41.20
C ILE A 357 11.73 21.38 42.52
N THR A 358 12.43 20.64 43.38
CA THR A 358 12.90 21.13 44.69
C THR A 358 14.00 22.19 44.50
N GLY A 359 14.95 21.96 43.58
CA GLY A 359 15.97 22.93 43.19
C GLY A 359 15.35 24.23 42.67
N LYS A 360 14.35 24.17 41.78
CA LYS A 360 13.61 25.36 41.31
C LYS A 360 12.88 26.10 42.44
N ARG A 361 12.31 25.38 43.42
CA ARG A 361 11.69 26.00 44.62
C ARG A 361 12.72 26.70 45.51
N VAL A 362 13.87 26.06 45.76
CA VAL A 362 14.98 26.64 46.54
C VAL A 362 15.57 27.86 45.84
N LEU A 363 15.81 27.80 44.52
CA LEU A 363 16.31 28.93 43.74
C LEU A 363 15.35 30.12 43.75
N LYS A 364 14.04 29.87 43.63
CA LYS A 364 13.01 30.91 43.75
C LYS A 364 12.98 31.53 45.16
N ALA A 365 13.12 30.73 46.22
CA ALA A 365 13.21 31.24 47.59
C ALA A 365 14.49 32.08 47.81
N TYR A 366 15.63 31.66 47.24
CA TYR A 366 16.88 32.43 47.26
C TYR A 366 16.74 33.77 46.52
N HIS A 367 16.16 33.80 45.33
CA HIS A 367 15.90 35.04 44.61
C HIS A 367 14.97 35.98 45.38
N LEU A 368 13.85 35.47 45.92
CA LEU A 368 12.93 36.27 46.73
C LEU A 368 13.63 36.89 47.95
N ARG A 369 14.48 36.10 48.63
CA ARG A 369 15.25 36.55 49.80
C ARG A 369 16.36 37.56 49.43
N ALA A 370 16.97 37.42 48.26
CA ALA A 370 17.92 38.40 47.72
C ALA A 370 17.21 39.72 47.39
N THR A 371 16.03 39.68 46.74
CA THR A 371 15.25 40.90 46.46
C THR A 371 14.76 41.59 47.72
N SER A 372 14.38 40.85 48.78
CA SER A 372 13.98 41.47 50.06
C SER A 372 15.13 42.06 50.88
N LEU A 373 16.39 41.77 50.52
CA LEU A 373 17.58 42.36 51.15
C LEU A 373 18.21 43.47 50.28
N GLY A 374 17.71 43.68 49.05
CA GLY A 374 18.17 44.73 48.14
C GLY A 374 17.40 46.05 48.25
N THR A 375 16.46 46.17 49.20
CA THR A 375 15.57 47.33 49.34
C THR A 375 15.61 47.91 50.75
N GLU A 376 16.80 48.30 51.22
CA GLU A 376 16.88 49.43 52.16
C GLU A 376 16.77 50.73 51.33
N PRO A 377 15.72 51.55 51.51
CA PRO A 377 15.65 52.85 50.85
C PRO A 377 16.69 53.78 51.47
N SER A 378 17.56 54.35 50.64
CA SER A 378 18.48 55.41 51.08
C SER A 378 17.68 56.52 51.78
N PRO A 379 18.03 56.91 53.01
CA PRO A 379 17.34 58.00 53.68
C PRO A 379 17.51 59.29 52.86
N ALA A 380 16.41 60.02 52.67
CA ALA A 380 16.46 61.33 52.03
C ALA A 380 17.17 62.33 52.95
N ASN A 381 18.16 63.05 52.42
CA ASN A 381 18.69 64.22 53.11
C ASN A 381 17.62 65.35 53.11
N PRO A 382 17.54 66.15 54.18
CA PRO A 382 16.68 67.33 54.25
C PRO A 382 17.20 68.51 53.42
#